data_AF-A0A9D7N4N8-F1
#
_entry.id   AF-A0A9D7N4N8-F1
#
_cell.length_a   1.000
_cell.length_b   1.000
_cell.length_c   1.000
_cell.angle_alpha   90.00
_cell.angle_beta   90.00
_cell.angle_gamma   90.00
#
_symmetry.space_group_name_H-M   'P 1'
#
loop_
_entity.id
_entity.type
_entity.pdbx_description
1 polymer ?
#
loop_
_entity_poly.entity_id
_entity_poly.type
_entity_poly.pdbx_seq_one_letter_code
_entity_poly.pdbx_strand_id
1 'polypeptide(L)'
;MNREPDPTHAFDASAASTTCERAAILSVELLYGEAEAGARAELDAHLARCARCAAAESARGAAHAALANTSATLVLAATAAPMATPLQRSQPSRTDRLRRARRRAWRAVAAALLVLGVGGALHALESARRAELASAQRRELAGLAERLERALLQRDELWREALLVAQQSNAALVHDELRSRDGAQHEALARLHLEQVVENARLRAAIADLAAFAGYGRVGD
;
A
#
# COMPACT_ATOMS: atom_id res chain seq x y z
N MET A 1 12.63 -15.57 -59.34
CA MET A 1 13.78 -15.64 -58.42
C MET A 1 13.36 -14.99 -57.12
N ASN A 2 12.90 -15.80 -56.16
CA ASN A 2 12.45 -15.34 -54.85
C ASN A 2 13.67 -15.29 -53.93
N ARG A 3 14.06 -14.08 -53.49
CA ARG A 3 15.04 -13.91 -52.41
C ARG A 3 14.31 -14.18 -51.09
N GLU A 4 14.71 -15.24 -50.40
CA GLU A 4 14.32 -15.48 -49.01
C GLU A 4 14.82 -14.32 -48.15
N PRO A 5 13.98 -13.74 -47.27
CA PRO A 5 14.41 -12.73 -46.33
C PRO A 5 15.36 -13.36 -45.30
N ASP A 6 16.52 -12.73 -45.14
CA ASP A 6 17.59 -13.11 -44.21
C ASP A 6 17.11 -12.93 -42.74
N PRO A 7 17.03 -14.02 -41.93
CA PRO A 7 16.53 -13.97 -40.54
C PRO A 7 17.52 -13.36 -39.54
N THR A 8 18.68 -12.86 -40.00
CA THR A 8 19.75 -12.35 -39.11
C THR A 8 19.59 -10.89 -38.69
N HIS A 9 18.55 -10.18 -39.15
CA HIS A 9 18.17 -8.85 -38.65
C HIS A 9 17.00 -8.90 -37.66
N ALA A 10 16.93 -9.96 -36.84
CA ALA A 10 16.00 -10.05 -35.73
C ALA A 10 16.45 -9.15 -34.57
N PHE A 11 15.96 -7.90 -34.56
CA PHE A 11 15.66 -7.15 -33.34
C PHE A 11 16.77 -6.92 -32.29
N ASP A 12 18.00 -6.60 -32.70
CA ASP A 12 19.01 -6.00 -31.78
C ASP A 12 18.73 -4.50 -31.49
N ALA A 13 17.45 -4.11 -31.43
CA ALA A 13 16.99 -2.76 -31.08
C ALA A 13 16.46 -2.67 -29.64
N SER A 14 16.49 -3.75 -28.86
CA SER A 14 15.79 -3.87 -27.55
C SER A 14 16.70 -3.91 -26.33
N ALA A 15 17.94 -3.40 -26.41
CA ALA A 15 18.79 -3.19 -25.24
C ALA A 15 18.90 -1.70 -24.87
N ALA A 16 17.84 -0.92 -25.12
CA ALA A 16 17.69 0.36 -24.46
C ALA A 16 17.73 0.08 -22.95
N SER A 17 18.82 0.49 -22.30
CA SER A 17 19.03 0.23 -20.87
C SER A 17 17.83 0.80 -20.11
N THR A 18 16.96 -0.07 -19.59
CA THR A 18 15.84 0.31 -18.74
C THR A 18 16.32 1.32 -17.70
N THR A 19 15.74 2.51 -17.72
CA THR A 19 16.12 3.57 -16.79
C THR A 19 15.57 3.27 -15.39
N CYS A 20 16.11 3.92 -14.35
CA CYS A 20 15.55 3.78 -12.99
C CYS A 20 14.07 4.18 -12.93
N GLU A 21 13.67 5.18 -13.72
CA GLU A 21 12.29 5.65 -13.83
C GLU A 21 11.40 4.56 -14.45
N ARG A 22 11.82 3.95 -15.55
CA ARG A 22 11.07 2.84 -16.17
C ARG A 22 10.97 1.65 -15.23
N ALA A 23 12.03 1.30 -14.50
CA ALA A 23 11.98 0.24 -13.49
C ALA A 23 10.99 0.54 -12.35
N ALA A 24 10.82 1.81 -11.95
CA ALA A 24 9.81 2.19 -10.97
C ALA A 24 8.39 2.01 -11.52
N ILE A 25 8.15 2.37 -12.79
CA ILE A 25 6.85 2.17 -13.47
C ILE A 25 6.52 0.68 -13.58
N LEU A 26 7.46 -0.14 -14.08
CA LEU A 26 7.28 -1.59 -14.23
C LEU A 26 6.97 -2.29 -12.89
N SER A 27 7.62 -1.86 -11.80
CA SER A 27 7.35 -2.36 -10.45
C SER A 27 5.88 -2.11 -10.02
N VAL A 28 5.34 -0.93 -10.34
CA VAL A 28 3.95 -0.58 -10.05
C VAL A 28 2.98 -1.36 -10.94
N GLU A 29 3.24 -1.42 -12.25
CA GLU A 29 2.41 -2.19 -13.19
C GLU A 29 2.33 -3.67 -12.79
N LEU A 30 3.44 -4.28 -12.34
CA LEU A 30 3.47 -5.67 -11.86
C LEU A 30 2.66 -5.84 -10.55
N LEU A 31 2.69 -4.84 -9.66
CA LEU A 31 1.94 -4.87 -8.41
C LEU A 31 0.43 -4.85 -8.65
N TYR A 32 -0.03 -4.08 -9.63
CA TYR A 32 -1.45 -3.96 -10.00
C TYR A 32 -1.91 -5.00 -11.03
N GLY A 33 -0.99 -5.81 -11.57
CA GLY A 33 -1.31 -6.81 -12.59
C GLY A 33 -1.57 -6.23 -13.98
N GLU A 34 -1.09 -5.02 -14.25
CA GLU A 34 -1.24 -4.29 -15.53
C GLU A 34 -0.02 -4.45 -16.45
N ALA A 35 1.02 -5.14 -15.98
CA ALA A 35 2.28 -5.26 -16.69
C ALA A 35 2.18 -6.12 -17.97
N GLU A 36 2.83 -5.64 -19.03
CA GLU A 36 2.94 -6.36 -20.30
C GLU A 36 3.79 -7.64 -20.17
N ALA A 37 3.64 -8.55 -21.14
CA ALA A 37 4.45 -9.76 -21.21
C ALA A 37 5.94 -9.38 -21.35
N GLY A 38 6.78 -9.85 -20.43
CA GLY A 38 8.22 -9.54 -20.41
C GLY A 38 8.63 -8.42 -19.44
N ALA A 39 7.67 -7.63 -18.92
CA ALA A 39 7.92 -6.58 -17.94
C ALA A 39 8.71 -7.08 -16.70
N ARG A 40 8.42 -8.32 -16.27
CA ARG A 40 9.13 -8.94 -15.15
C ARG A 40 10.60 -9.19 -15.46
N ALA A 41 10.90 -9.75 -16.63
CA ALA A 41 12.26 -10.02 -17.06
C ALA A 41 13.05 -8.72 -17.25
N GLU A 42 12.40 -7.68 -17.79
CA GLU A 42 12.99 -6.34 -17.94
C GLU A 42 13.33 -5.73 -16.57
N LEU A 43 12.40 -5.77 -15.61
CA LEU A 43 12.63 -5.28 -14.26
C LEU A 43 13.76 -6.05 -13.58
N ASP A 44 13.74 -7.38 -13.59
CA ASP A 44 14.76 -8.22 -12.95
C ASP A 44 16.16 -7.94 -13.55
N ALA A 45 16.27 -7.73 -14.86
CA ALA A 45 17.52 -7.33 -15.52
C ALA A 45 18.03 -5.94 -15.09
N HIS A 46 17.14 -5.01 -14.73
CA HIS A 46 17.52 -3.72 -14.16
C HIS A 46 17.95 -3.85 -12.69
N LEU A 47 17.19 -4.59 -11.89
CA LEU A 47 17.47 -4.77 -10.45
C LEU A 47 18.83 -5.46 -10.22
N ALA A 48 19.23 -6.37 -11.11
CA ALA A 48 20.55 -7.00 -11.06
C ALA A 48 21.72 -6.00 -11.22
N ARG A 49 21.47 -4.82 -11.83
CA ARG A 49 22.49 -3.80 -12.11
C ARG A 49 22.39 -2.57 -11.21
N CYS A 50 21.22 -2.30 -10.63
CA CYS A 50 20.96 -1.10 -9.84
C CYS A 50 20.59 -1.44 -8.40
N ALA A 51 21.58 -1.42 -7.50
CA ALA A 51 21.40 -1.73 -6.07
C ALA A 51 20.34 -0.85 -5.38
N ARG A 52 20.22 0.43 -5.79
CA ARG A 52 19.20 1.35 -5.25
C ARG A 52 17.79 0.89 -5.59
N CYS A 53 17.54 0.50 -6.84
CA CYS A 53 16.23 0.00 -7.26
C CYS A 53 15.94 -1.38 -6.63
N ALA A 54 16.94 -2.24 -6.46
CA ALA A 54 16.79 -3.51 -5.75
C ALA A 54 16.37 -3.33 -4.29
N ALA A 55 16.99 -2.38 -3.57
CA ALA A 55 16.60 -2.04 -2.20
C ALA A 55 15.16 -1.49 -2.15
N ALA A 56 14.79 -0.60 -3.08
CA ALA A 56 13.44 -0.05 -3.17
C ALA A 56 12.39 -1.14 -3.44
N GLU A 57 12.69 -2.10 -4.32
CA GLU A 57 11.79 -3.22 -4.62
C GLU A 57 11.61 -4.15 -3.41
N SER A 58 12.70 -4.47 -2.70
CA SER A 58 12.63 -5.26 -1.46
C SER A 58 11.79 -4.55 -0.40
N ALA A 59 11.91 -3.22 -0.27
CA ALA A 59 11.12 -2.45 0.68
C ALA A 59 9.62 -2.45 0.32
N ARG A 60 9.28 -2.32 -0.97
CA ARG A 60 7.88 -2.43 -1.45
C ARG A 60 7.31 -3.82 -1.20
N GLY A 61 8.07 -4.87 -1.49
CA GLY A 61 7.65 -6.26 -1.22
C GLY A 61 7.33 -6.51 0.26
N ALA A 62 8.17 -5.99 1.16
CA ALA A 62 7.93 -6.06 2.60
C ALA A 62 6.67 -5.28 3.02
N ALA A 63 6.45 -4.07 2.48
CA ALA A 63 5.27 -3.28 2.74
C ALA A 63 3.98 -3.98 2.26
N HIS A 64 4.00 -4.58 1.07
CA HIS A 64 2.86 -5.30 0.52
C HIS A 64 2.54 -6.58 1.33
N ALA A 65 3.56 -7.33 1.74
CA ALA A 65 3.38 -8.49 2.63
C ALA A 65 2.77 -8.09 3.99
N ALA A 66 3.19 -6.96 4.55
CA ALA A 66 2.60 -6.43 5.78
C ALA A 66 1.11 -6.08 5.60
N LEU A 67 0.77 -5.40 4.49
CA LEU A 67 -0.63 -5.07 4.16
C LEU A 67 -1.50 -6.32 3.96
N ALA A 68 -1.01 -7.30 3.20
CA ALA A 68 -1.72 -8.56 2.97
C ALA A 68 -1.99 -9.34 4.27
N ASN A 69 -1.04 -9.34 5.21
CA ASN A 69 -1.22 -9.97 6.52
C ASN A 69 -2.25 -9.21 7.39
N THR A 70 -2.28 -7.88 7.32
CA THR A 70 -3.28 -7.09 8.07
C THR A 70 -4.69 -7.30 7.54
N SER A 71 -4.89 -7.36 6.22
CA SER A 71 -6.22 -7.60 5.64
C SER A 71 -6.72 -9.01 5.93
N ALA A 72 -5.85 -10.03 5.84
CA ALA A 72 -6.19 -11.40 6.21
C ALA A 72 -6.64 -11.52 7.68
N THR A 73 -5.97 -10.81 8.58
CA THR A 73 -6.31 -10.79 10.01
C THR A 73 -7.68 -10.16 10.26
N LEU A 74 -8.03 -9.09 9.54
CA LEU A 74 -9.33 -8.43 9.66
C LEU A 74 -10.48 -9.27 9.09
N VAL A 75 -10.25 -10.00 7.98
CA VAL A 75 -11.25 -10.90 7.38
C VAL A 75 -11.53 -12.12 8.29
N LEU A 76 -10.50 -12.66 8.94
CA LEU A 76 -10.66 -13.76 9.90
C LEU A 76 -11.39 -13.30 11.17
N ALA A 77 -11.12 -12.09 11.66
CA ALA A 77 -11.84 -11.52 12.80
C ALA A 77 -13.33 -11.26 12.50
N ALA A 78 -13.65 -10.85 11.27
CA ALA A 78 -15.02 -10.59 10.83
C ALA A 78 -15.85 -11.86 10.60
N THR A 79 -15.22 -13.00 10.29
CA THR A 79 -15.91 -14.28 10.02
C THR A 79 -16.14 -15.13 11.26
N ALA A 80 -15.51 -14.80 12.40
CA ALA A 80 -15.61 -15.55 13.65
C ALA A 80 -16.85 -15.21 14.52
N ALA A 81 -17.72 -14.30 14.09
CA ALA A 81 -18.95 -13.93 14.81
C ALA A 81 -20.11 -13.89 13.80
N PRO A 82 -21.19 -14.72 13.86
CA PRO A 82 -21.70 -15.61 14.93
C PRO A 82 -22.23 -16.99 14.45
N MET A 83 -21.81 -18.11 15.04
CA MET A 83 -22.52 -19.41 14.90
C MET A 83 -22.70 -20.10 16.26
N ALA A 84 -23.70 -19.67 17.02
CA ALA A 84 -24.17 -20.39 18.19
C ALA A 84 -25.69 -20.23 18.33
N THR A 85 -26.44 -21.05 17.58
CA THR A 85 -27.87 -21.26 17.76
C THR A 85 -28.12 -22.69 18.22
N PRO A 86 -28.75 -22.93 19.39
CA PRO A 86 -29.08 -24.28 19.82
C PRO A 86 -30.39 -24.77 19.17
N LEU A 87 -30.32 -25.99 18.63
CA LEU A 87 -31.42 -26.80 18.11
C LEU A 87 -32.41 -27.19 19.22
N GLN A 88 -33.67 -26.77 19.11
CA GLN A 88 -34.80 -27.28 19.91
C GLN A 88 -35.58 -28.34 19.10
N ARG A 89 -35.56 -29.59 19.56
CA ARG A 89 -36.45 -30.67 19.09
C ARG A 89 -37.67 -30.77 20.00
N SER A 90 -38.84 -30.95 19.39
CA SER A 90 -40.14 -31.10 20.03
C SER A 90 -40.71 -32.52 19.90
N GLN A 91 -41.69 -32.82 20.77
CA GLN A 91 -42.74 -33.87 20.71
C GLN A 91 -42.58 -35.16 21.58
N PRO A 92 -43.67 -35.93 21.88
CA PRO A 92 -44.98 -35.50 22.44
C PRO A 92 -45.68 -36.50 23.45
N SER A 93 -46.64 -35.96 24.21
CA SER A 93 -48.01 -36.48 24.56
C SER A 93 -48.35 -37.68 25.48
N ARG A 94 -49.61 -37.59 25.99
CA ARG A 94 -50.62 -38.65 26.32
C ARG A 94 -50.88 -39.13 27.77
N THR A 95 -51.35 -38.19 28.59
CA THR A 95 -52.65 -38.16 29.31
C THR A 95 -53.32 -39.34 30.05
N ASP A 96 -53.06 -40.65 29.89
CA ASP A 96 -54.05 -41.67 30.38
C ASP A 96 -53.62 -42.69 31.46
N ARG A 97 -52.44 -42.57 32.09
CA ARG A 97 -51.97 -43.59 33.07
C ARG A 97 -51.86 -43.16 34.55
N LEU A 98 -52.16 -41.91 34.94
CA LEU A 98 -51.68 -41.33 36.22
C LEU A 98 -52.66 -41.24 37.41
N ARG A 99 -53.88 -41.79 37.35
CA ARG A 99 -54.81 -41.68 38.50
C ARG A 99 -54.58 -42.69 39.63
N ARG A 100 -54.00 -43.87 39.38
CA ARG A 100 -53.74 -44.91 40.41
C ARG A 100 -52.31 -44.93 40.97
N ALA A 101 -51.35 -44.25 40.33
CA ALA A 101 -49.99 -44.02 40.85
C ALA A 101 -49.90 -42.87 41.88
N ARG A 102 -50.94 -42.03 41.97
CA ARG A 102 -50.94 -40.74 42.68
C ARG A 102 -50.43 -40.81 44.14
N ARG A 103 -50.82 -41.78 44.97
CA ARG A 103 -50.49 -41.74 46.42
C ARG A 103 -49.06 -42.20 46.78
N ARG A 104 -48.45 -43.12 46.01
CA ARG A 104 -47.01 -43.45 46.16
C ARG A 104 -46.13 -42.48 45.37
N ALA A 105 -46.65 -41.91 44.28
CA ALA A 105 -46.03 -40.81 43.56
C ALA A 105 -45.92 -39.56 44.43
N TRP A 106 -46.88 -39.18 45.27
CA TRP A 106 -46.76 -37.94 46.08
C TRP A 106 -45.54 -37.90 47.00
N ARG A 107 -45.11 -39.03 47.58
CA ARG A 107 -43.88 -39.09 48.39
C ARG A 107 -42.61 -39.08 47.55
N ALA A 108 -42.60 -39.80 46.42
CA ALA A 108 -41.52 -39.75 45.45
C ALA A 108 -41.44 -38.38 44.74
N VAL A 109 -42.56 -37.68 44.57
CA VAL A 109 -42.70 -36.34 43.99
C VAL A 109 -42.28 -35.30 45.01
N ALA A 110 -42.59 -35.45 46.31
CA ALA A 110 -42.05 -34.56 47.33
C ALA A 110 -40.51 -34.70 47.44
N ALA A 111 -39.99 -35.92 47.43
CA ALA A 111 -38.54 -36.17 47.41
C ALA A 111 -37.90 -35.71 46.09
N ALA A 112 -38.54 -35.97 44.94
CA ALA A 112 -38.07 -35.51 43.64
C ALA A 112 -38.21 -33.98 43.49
N LEU A 113 -39.20 -33.32 44.11
CA LEU A 113 -39.32 -31.86 44.15
C LEU A 113 -38.28 -31.24 45.08
N LEU A 114 -37.83 -31.93 46.12
CA LEU A 114 -36.68 -31.52 46.92
C LEU A 114 -35.37 -31.72 46.15
N VAL A 115 -35.19 -32.84 45.43
CA VAL A 115 -34.00 -33.08 44.60
C VAL A 115 -33.98 -32.22 43.33
N LEU A 116 -35.13 -31.93 42.71
CA LEU A 116 -35.30 -30.98 41.60
C LEU A 116 -35.30 -29.54 42.09
N GLY A 117 -35.68 -29.27 43.34
CA GLY A 117 -35.57 -27.96 43.97
C GLY A 117 -34.13 -27.62 44.32
N VAL A 118 -33.38 -28.57 44.87
CA VAL A 118 -31.92 -28.46 45.11
C VAL A 118 -31.15 -28.51 43.79
N GLY A 119 -31.53 -29.40 42.87
CA GLY A 119 -30.94 -29.49 41.53
C GLY A 119 -31.24 -28.24 40.70
N GLY A 120 -32.46 -27.70 40.79
CA GLY A 120 -32.86 -26.44 40.16
C GLY A 120 -32.17 -25.23 40.79
N ALA A 121 -31.97 -25.22 42.12
CA ALA A 121 -31.18 -24.19 42.79
C ALA A 121 -29.69 -24.27 42.42
N LEU A 122 -29.12 -25.47 42.32
CA LEU A 122 -27.75 -25.69 41.84
C LEU A 122 -27.60 -25.30 40.37
N HIS A 123 -28.58 -25.62 39.51
CA HIS A 123 -28.56 -25.23 38.10
C HIS A 123 -28.81 -23.72 37.91
N ALA A 124 -29.60 -23.08 38.78
CA ALA A 124 -29.75 -21.63 38.83
C ALA A 124 -28.46 -20.94 39.30
N LEU A 125 -27.78 -21.49 40.32
CA LEU A 125 -26.46 -21.02 40.76
C LEU A 125 -25.40 -21.19 39.67
N GLU A 126 -25.39 -22.32 38.97
CA GLU A 126 -24.42 -22.59 37.91
C GLU A 126 -24.69 -21.75 36.65
N SER A 127 -25.96 -21.53 36.30
CA SER A 127 -26.31 -20.62 35.21
C SER A 127 -26.02 -19.15 35.55
N ALA A 128 -26.24 -18.72 36.80
CA ALA A 128 -25.81 -17.41 37.29
C ALA A 128 -24.29 -17.25 37.22
N ARG A 129 -23.52 -18.27 37.65
CA ARG A 129 -22.06 -18.25 37.59
C ARG A 129 -21.53 -18.23 36.15
N ARG A 130 -22.16 -18.95 35.22
CA ARG A 130 -21.82 -18.89 33.78
C ARG A 130 -22.16 -17.53 33.17
N ALA A 131 -23.28 -16.91 33.58
CA ALA A 131 -23.64 -15.56 33.15
C ALA A 131 -22.65 -14.51 33.67
N GLU A 132 -22.20 -14.63 34.91
CA GLU A 132 -21.15 -13.77 35.48
C GLU A 132 -19.83 -13.90 34.73
N LEU A 133 -19.37 -15.13 34.47
CA LEU A 133 -18.15 -15.37 33.68
C LEU A 133 -18.27 -14.82 32.26
N ALA A 134 -19.41 -15.02 31.59
CA ALA A 134 -19.66 -14.46 30.27
C ALA A 134 -19.69 -12.91 30.29
N SER A 135 -20.22 -12.30 31.36
CA SER A 135 -20.23 -10.85 31.52
C SER A 135 -18.82 -10.29 31.79
N ALA A 136 -17.98 -11.02 32.52
CA ALA A 136 -16.58 -10.66 32.76
C ALA A 136 -15.77 -10.73 31.45
N GLN A 137 -15.90 -11.83 30.70
CA GLN A 137 -15.25 -11.99 29.39
C GLN A 137 -15.70 -10.93 28.39
N ARG A 138 -16.99 -10.57 28.36
CA ARG A 138 -17.47 -9.48 27.49
C ARG A 138 -16.85 -8.12 27.84
N ARG A 139 -16.71 -7.83 29.14
CA ARG A 139 -16.05 -6.58 29.58
C ARG A 139 -14.56 -6.56 29.22
N GLU A 140 -13.88 -7.70 29.36
CA GLU A 140 -12.47 -7.83 28.98
C GLU A 140 -12.27 -7.68 27.47
N LEU A 141 -13.10 -8.34 26.66
CA LEU A 141 -13.09 -8.21 25.21
C LEU A 141 -13.41 -6.77 24.76
N ALA A 142 -14.38 -6.11 25.39
CA ALA A 142 -14.68 -4.71 25.12
C ALA A 142 -13.47 -3.80 25.44
N GLY A 143 -12.79 -4.03 26.57
CA GLY A 143 -11.57 -3.28 26.92
C GLY A 143 -10.37 -3.59 26.01
N LEU A 144 -10.29 -4.78 25.42
CA LEU A 144 -9.29 -5.10 24.38
C LEU A 144 -9.63 -4.41 23.06
N ALA A 145 -10.91 -4.43 22.64
CA ALA A 145 -11.37 -3.76 21.43
C ALA A 145 -11.09 -2.25 21.48
N GLU A 146 -11.40 -1.60 22.60
CA GLU A 146 -11.16 -0.16 22.79
C GLU A 146 -9.65 0.19 22.76
N ARG A 147 -8.80 -0.66 23.36
CA ARG A 147 -7.34 -0.48 23.29
C ARG A 147 -6.81 -0.64 21.87
N LEU A 148 -7.35 -1.60 21.12
CA LEU A 148 -6.97 -1.84 19.73
C LEU A 148 -7.42 -0.69 18.82
N GLU A 149 -8.63 -0.17 19.02
CA GLU A 149 -9.15 1.01 18.32
C GLU A 149 -8.25 2.23 18.58
N ARG A 150 -7.90 2.51 19.84
CA ARG A 150 -6.97 3.60 20.19
C ARG A 150 -5.59 3.42 19.54
N ALA A 151 -5.06 2.20 19.53
CA ALA A 151 -3.77 1.91 18.90
C ALA A 151 -3.81 2.11 17.36
N LEU A 152 -4.93 1.75 16.71
CA LEU A 152 -5.11 1.96 15.28
C LEU A 152 -5.21 3.45 14.94
N LEU A 153 -5.96 4.23 15.72
CA LEU A 153 -6.05 5.68 15.55
C LEU A 153 -4.68 6.36 15.71
N GLN A 154 -3.93 5.98 16.74
CA GLN A 154 -2.57 6.49 16.96
C GLN A 154 -1.63 6.13 15.81
N ARG A 155 -1.76 4.92 15.25
CA ARG A 155 -0.98 4.50 14.08
C ARG A 155 -1.32 5.32 12.84
N ASP A 156 -2.60 5.58 12.60
CA ASP A 156 -3.06 6.40 11.47
C ASP A 156 -2.59 7.86 11.57
N GLU A 157 -2.55 8.41 12.79
CA GLU A 157 -2.01 9.74 13.06
C GLU A 157 -0.51 9.81 12.73
N LEU A 158 0.28 8.84 13.20
CA LEU A 158 1.71 8.74 12.87
C LEU A 158 1.96 8.59 11.37
N TRP A 159 1.12 7.83 10.66
CA TRP A 159 1.22 7.72 9.21
C TRP A 159 0.92 9.02 8.49
N ARG A 160 -0.08 9.80 8.96
CA ARG A 160 -0.38 11.12 8.39
C ARG A 160 0.77 12.10 8.62
N GLU A 161 1.35 12.12 9.81
CA GLU A 161 2.53 12.96 10.11
C GLU A 161 3.73 12.58 9.22
N ALA A 162 4.03 11.29 9.08
CA ALA A 162 5.10 10.81 8.22
C ALA A 162 4.89 11.20 6.74
N LEU A 163 3.65 11.10 6.25
CA LEU A 163 3.29 11.49 4.88
C LEU A 163 3.49 13.00 4.67
N LEU A 164 3.08 13.83 5.63
CA LEU A 164 3.27 15.29 5.56
C LEU A 164 4.75 15.66 5.55
N VAL A 165 5.57 15.03 6.39
CA VAL A 165 7.03 15.25 6.41
C VAL A 165 7.67 14.83 5.09
N ALA A 166 7.24 13.69 4.52
CA ALA A 166 7.72 13.24 3.21
C ALA A 166 7.33 14.20 2.09
N GLN A 167 6.09 14.73 2.10
CA GLN A 167 5.64 15.73 1.13
C GLN A 167 6.41 17.05 1.23
N GLN A 168 6.68 17.53 2.45
CA GLN A 168 7.49 18.73 2.67
C GLN A 168 8.94 18.53 2.20
N SER A 169 9.52 17.36 2.47
CA SER A 169 10.87 17.01 2.01
C SER A 169 10.96 16.93 0.49
N ASN A 170 9.96 16.31 -0.16
CA ASN A 170 9.88 16.26 -1.62
C ASN A 170 9.70 17.65 -2.22
N ALA A 171 8.87 18.50 -1.62
CA ALA A 171 8.69 19.89 -2.09
C ALA A 171 10.00 20.68 -2.00
N ALA A 172 10.78 20.51 -0.92
CA ALA A 172 12.08 21.14 -0.76
C ALA A 172 13.08 20.66 -1.83
N LEU A 173 13.15 19.34 -2.08
CA LEU A 173 14.01 18.77 -3.13
C LEU A 173 13.65 19.29 -4.52
N VAL A 174 12.35 19.33 -4.86
CA VAL A 174 11.89 19.86 -6.15
C VAL A 174 12.22 21.35 -6.29
N HIS A 175 12.05 22.13 -5.22
CA HIS A 175 12.39 23.56 -5.23
C HIS A 175 13.90 23.78 -5.43
N ASP A 176 14.76 23.00 -4.78
CA ASP A 176 16.22 23.10 -4.96
C ASP A 176 16.64 22.66 -6.36
N GLU A 177 16.02 21.61 -6.92
CA GLU A 177 16.27 21.20 -8.30
C GLU A 177 15.88 22.29 -9.30
N LEU A 178 14.71 22.92 -9.14
CA LEU A 178 14.27 24.04 -9.98
C LEU A 178 15.21 25.23 -9.86
N ARG A 179 15.61 25.62 -8.64
CA ARG A 179 16.58 26.70 -8.41
C ARG A 179 17.92 26.40 -9.09
N SER A 180 18.39 25.15 -9.06
CA SER A 180 19.63 24.73 -9.73
C SER A 180 19.53 24.84 -11.25
N ARG A 181 18.37 24.47 -11.83
CA ARG A 181 18.10 24.58 -13.27
C ARG A 181 18.03 26.03 -13.72
N ASP A 182 17.33 26.89 -12.98
CA ASP A 182 17.24 28.31 -13.28
C ASP A 182 18.63 28.97 -13.24
N GLY A 183 19.44 28.64 -12.23
CA GLY A 183 20.83 29.09 -12.15
C GLY A 183 21.67 28.68 -13.37
N ALA A 184 21.57 27.41 -13.78
CA ALA A 184 22.27 26.92 -14.97
C ALA A 184 21.78 27.58 -16.27
N GLN A 185 20.48 27.85 -16.40
CA GLN A 185 19.92 28.55 -17.55
C GLN A 185 20.37 30.01 -17.61
N HIS A 186 20.38 30.72 -16.48
CA HIS A 186 20.90 32.09 -16.40
C HIS A 186 22.38 32.15 -16.75
N GLU A 187 23.18 31.20 -16.30
CA GLU A 187 24.59 31.11 -16.65
C GLU A 187 24.79 30.84 -18.15
N ALA A 188 24.01 29.91 -18.72
CA ALA A 188 24.04 29.63 -20.16
C ALA A 188 23.66 30.86 -21.01
N LEU A 189 22.62 31.60 -20.62
CA LEU A 189 22.22 32.84 -21.28
C LEU A 189 23.31 33.93 -21.16
N ALA A 190 23.95 34.05 -20.01
CA ALA A 190 25.05 35.00 -19.82
C ALA A 190 26.26 34.66 -20.73
N ARG A 191 26.58 33.37 -20.91
CA ARG A 191 27.63 32.94 -21.84
C ARG A 191 27.27 33.27 -23.30
N LEU A 192 26.05 32.96 -23.74
CA LEU A 192 25.60 33.30 -25.09
C LEU A 192 25.62 34.82 -25.35
N HIS A 193 25.22 35.62 -24.36
CA HIS A 193 25.29 37.07 -24.48
C HIS A 193 26.74 37.56 -24.62
N LEU A 194 27.66 37.01 -23.83
CA LEU A 194 29.09 37.33 -23.94
C LEU A 194 29.65 36.96 -25.32
N GLU A 195 29.34 35.76 -25.82
CA GLU A 195 29.73 35.31 -27.16
C GLU A 195 29.20 36.28 -28.24
N GLN A 196 27.93 36.69 -28.13
CA GLN A 196 27.34 37.66 -29.06
C GLN A 196 28.02 39.03 -28.99
N VAL A 197 28.40 39.50 -27.80
CA VAL A 197 29.14 40.77 -27.62
C VAL A 197 30.52 40.67 -28.27
N VAL A 198 31.24 39.56 -28.08
CA VAL A 198 32.54 39.32 -28.70
C VAL A 198 32.41 39.27 -30.22
N GLU A 199 31.41 38.56 -30.75
CA GLU A 199 31.19 38.44 -32.18
C GLU A 199 30.81 39.79 -32.81
N ASN A 200 29.95 40.57 -32.15
CA ASN A 200 29.64 41.94 -32.57
C ASN A 200 30.88 42.84 -32.59
N ALA A 201 31.79 42.69 -31.63
CA ALA A 201 33.04 43.42 -31.61
C ALA A 201 33.94 43.04 -32.82
N ARG A 202 34.02 41.74 -33.14
CA ARG A 202 34.74 41.26 -34.34
C ARG A 202 34.15 41.80 -35.63
N LEU A 203 32.82 41.76 -35.78
CA LEU A 203 32.13 42.29 -36.95
C LEU A 203 32.38 43.80 -37.12
N ARG A 204 32.34 44.56 -36.02
CA ARG A 204 32.66 46.01 -36.06
C ARG A 204 34.10 46.26 -36.49
N ALA A 205 35.06 45.47 -36.02
CA ALA A 205 36.45 45.58 -36.46
C ALA A 205 36.59 45.26 -37.96
N ALA A 206 35.99 44.17 -38.44
CA ALA A 206 36.01 43.82 -39.85
C ALA A 206 35.37 44.89 -40.76
N ILE A 207 34.27 45.52 -40.31
CA ILE A 207 33.65 46.64 -41.02
C ILE A 207 34.60 47.85 -41.08
N ALA A 208 35.29 48.16 -39.98
CA ALA A 208 36.26 49.25 -39.95
C ALA A 208 37.43 48.99 -40.91
N ASP A 209 37.95 47.77 -40.96
CA ASP A 209 39.01 47.36 -41.88
C ASP A 209 38.59 47.48 -43.35
N LEU A 210 37.37 47.03 -43.69
CA LEU A 210 36.80 47.18 -45.04
C LEU A 210 36.60 48.65 -45.42
N ALA A 211 36.13 49.49 -44.49
CA ALA A 211 35.96 50.92 -44.72
C ALA A 211 37.32 51.63 -44.95
N ALA A 212 38.34 51.26 -44.18
CA ALA A 212 39.69 51.77 -44.38
C ALA A 212 40.22 51.36 -45.76
N PHE A 213 40.08 50.10 -46.16
CA PHE A 213 40.48 49.60 -47.48
C PHE A 213 39.80 50.35 -48.63
N ALA A 214 38.48 50.57 -48.52
CA ALA A 214 37.73 51.33 -49.52
C ALA A 214 38.15 52.81 -49.60
N GLY A 215 38.56 53.41 -48.47
CA GLY A 215 39.08 54.78 -48.40
C GLY A 215 40.43 54.97 -49.11
N TYR A 216 41.30 53.95 -49.11
CA TYR A 216 42.59 53.99 -49.83
C TYR A 216 42.44 54.00 -51.36
N GLY A 217 41.28 53.62 -51.91
CA GLY A 217 41.02 53.63 -53.35
C GLY A 217 40.69 54.99 -53.98
N ARG A 218 40.64 56.09 -53.20
CA ARG A 218 40.26 57.43 -53.68
C ARG A 218 41.40 58.44 -53.80
N VAL A 219 42.66 58.02 -53.65
CA VAL A 219 43.82 58.90 -53.84
C VAL A 219 44.50 58.57 -55.16
N GLY A 220 43.91 59.05 -56.25
CA GLY A 220 44.42 58.79 -57.60
C GLY A 220 43.50 59.31 -58.70
N ASP A 221 43.06 60.56 -58.58
CA ASP A 221 42.61 61.41 -59.70
C ASP A 221 43.14 62.83 -59.47
#